data_AF-X0V0U4-F1
#
_entry.id   AF-X0V0U4-F1
#
_cell.length_a   1.000
_cell.length_b   1.000
_cell.length_c   1.000
_cell.angle_alpha   90.00
_cell.angle_beta   90.00
_cell.angle_gamma   90.00
#
_symmetry.space_group_name_H-M   'P 1'
#
loop_
_entity.id
_entity.type
_entity.pdbx_description
1 polymer ?
#
loop_
_entity_poly.entity_id
_entity_poly.type
_entity_poly.pdbx_seq_one_letter_code
_entity_poly.pdbx_strand_id
1 'polypeptide(L)' 'MARKRRKLPTVSDQIRQAIRDSGLTNYRVAKLTGVEQSTLSRFMNGGYGVTSETLDILGDFLDLEVIRHGPKRS' A
#
# COMPACT_ATOMS: atom_id res chain seq x y z
N MET A 1 12.53 9.02 -29.15
CA MET A 1 12.49 9.05 -27.67
C MET A 1 11.85 7.75 -27.18
N ALA A 2 12.57 6.94 -26.39
CA ALA A 2 12.08 5.63 -25.96
C ALA A 2 10.86 5.80 -25.02
N ARG A 3 9.73 5.18 -25.38
CA ARG A 3 8.52 5.16 -24.56
C ARG A 3 8.86 4.36 -23.29
N LYS A 4 9.08 5.04 -22.16
CA LYS A 4 9.27 4.43 -20.84
C LYS A 4 8.12 3.43 -20.64
N ARG A 5 8.42 2.12 -20.59
CA ARG A 5 7.44 1.08 -20.26
C ARG A 5 6.76 1.51 -18.97
N ARG A 6 5.46 1.80 -19.00
CA ARG A 6 4.68 2.09 -17.78
C ARG A 6 4.76 0.82 -16.94
N LYS A 7 5.59 0.83 -15.90
CA LYS A 7 5.66 -0.25 -14.92
C LYS A 7 4.29 -0.30 -14.25
N LEU A 8 3.63 -1.46 -14.27
CA LEU A 8 2.38 -1.64 -13.54
C LEU A 8 2.64 -1.33 -12.06
N PRO A 9 1.67 -0.72 -11.35
CA PRO A 9 1.79 -0.47 -9.92
C PRO A 9 2.10 -1.77 -9.20
N THR A 10 3.08 -1.74 -8.29
CA THR A 10 3.31 -2.87 -7.39
C THR A 10 2.13 -3.02 -6.43
N VAL A 11 1.99 -4.18 -5.78
CA VAL A 11 0.96 -4.37 -4.75
C VAL A 11 1.08 -3.30 -3.66
N SER A 12 2.30 -2.98 -3.23
CA SER A 12 2.55 -1.91 -2.26
C SER A 12 2.12 -0.54 -2.77
N ASP A 13 2.27 -0.24 -4.07
CA ASP A 13 1.78 1.02 -4.66
C ASP A 13 0.26 1.08 -4.65
N GLN A 14 -0.41 -0.04 -4.88
CA GLN A 14 -1.87 -0.13 -4.83
C GLN A 14 -2.39 0.11 -3.40
N ILE A 15 -1.76 -0.49 -2.38
CA ILE A 15 -2.12 -0.25 -0.98
C ILE A 15 -1.88 1.22 -0.60
N ARG A 16 -0.74 1.81 -1.01
CA ARG A 16 -0.49 3.25 -0.80
C ARG A 16 -1.55 4.12 -1.46
N GLN A 17 -2.03 3.72 -2.64
CA GLN A 17 -3.09 4.45 -3.32
C GLN A 17 -4.41 4.33 -2.57
N ALA A 18 -4.79 3.13 -2.11
CA ALA A 18 -5.97 2.93 -1.29
C ALA A 18 -5.95 3.79 0.00
N ILE A 19 -4.78 3.92 0.64
CA ILE A 19 -4.59 4.83 1.78
C ILE A 19 -4.88 6.29 1.38
N ARG A 20 -4.40 6.75 0.22
CA ARG A 20 -4.68 8.12 -0.27
C ARG A 20 -6.17 8.31 -0.59
N ASP A 21 -6.78 7.31 -1.22
CA ASP A 21 -8.18 7.35 -1.64
C ASP A 21 -9.15 7.31 -0.46
N SER A 22 -8.72 6.80 0.70
CA SER A 22 -9.49 6.89 1.96
C SER A 22 -9.73 8.34 2.42
N GLY A 23 -8.97 9.32 1.91
CA GLY A 23 -9.05 10.73 2.31
C GLY A 23 -8.52 11.01 3.72
N LEU A 24 -8.02 9.99 4.43
CA LEU A 24 -7.49 10.13 5.78
C LEU A 24 -6.03 10.58 5.74
N THR A 25 -5.63 11.40 6.71
CA THR A 25 -4.21 11.70 6.91
C THR A 25 -3.48 10.46 7.42
N ASN A 26 -2.19 10.31 7.08
CA ASN A 26 -1.38 9.20 7.59
C ASN A 26 -1.44 9.10 9.12
N TYR A 27 -1.42 10.24 9.82
CA TYR A 27 -1.57 10.26 11.28
C TYR A 27 -2.90 9.65 11.74
N ARG A 28 -4.00 9.94 11.05
CA ARG A 28 -5.31 9.40 11.40
C ARG A 28 -5.39 7.90 11.14
N VAL A 29 -4.83 7.43 10.04
CA VAL A 29 -4.73 6.00 9.73
C VAL A 29 -3.92 5.29 10.82
N ALA A 30 -2.71 5.76 11.13
CA ALA A 30 -1.87 5.21 12.20
C ALA A 30 -2.61 5.10 13.54
N LYS A 31 -3.39 6.12 13.91
CA LYS A 31 -4.20 6.10 15.14
C LYS A 31 -5.35 5.10 15.11
N LEU A 32 -6.01 4.93 13.97
CA LEU A 32 -7.16 4.02 13.85
C LEU A 32 -6.72 2.56 13.77
N THR A 33 -5.58 2.29 13.14
CA THR A 33 -5.07 0.94 12.93
C THR A 33 -4.12 0.47 14.03
N GLY A 34 -3.63 1.38 14.88
CA GLY A 34 -2.58 1.08 15.87
C GLY A 34 -1.19 0.90 15.26
N VAL A 35 -1.04 1.09 13.93
CA VAL A 35 0.24 1.06 13.25
C VAL A 35 1.07 2.27 13.67
N GLU A 36 2.35 2.04 13.95
CA GLU A 36 3.26 3.10 14.36
C GLU A 36 3.41 4.16 13.24
N GLN A 37 3.34 5.44 13.61
CA GLN A 37 3.26 6.54 12.65
C GLN A 37 4.50 6.64 11.75
N SER A 38 5.70 6.41 12.28
CA SER A 38 6.94 6.42 11.51
C SER A 38 6.99 5.26 10.49
N THR A 39 6.43 4.10 10.84
CA THR A 39 6.27 2.93 9.96
C THR A 39 5.34 3.27 8.80
N LEU A 40 4.17 3.83 9.08
CA LEU A 40 3.24 4.25 8.03
C LEU A 40 3.81 5.37 7.16
N SER A 41 4.50 6.35 7.75
CA SER A 41 5.17 7.42 7.02
C SER A 41 6.25 6.90 6.07
N ARG A 42 7.12 6.00 6.57
CA ARG A 42 8.15 5.33 5.75
C ARG A 42 7.52 4.53 4.61
N PHE A 43 6.44 3.80 4.90
CA PHE A 43 5.70 3.06 3.87
C PHE A 43 5.19 3.99 2.77
N MET A 44 4.50 5.07 3.13
CA MET A 44 3.90 6.02 2.19
C MET A 44 4.93 6.77 1.34
N ASN A 45 6.15 6.96 1.86
CA ASN A 45 7.26 7.59 1.15
C ASN A 45 8.03 6.64 0.21
N GLY A 46 7.52 5.44 -0.06
CA GLY A 46 8.16 4.47 -0.94
C GLY A 46 9.30 3.68 -0.28
N GLY A 47 9.40 3.74 1.05
CA GLY A 47 10.37 2.98 1.83
C GLY A 47 10.07 1.48 1.85
N TYR A 48 11.14 0.70 2.03
CA TYR A 48 11.09 -0.73 2.30
C TYR A 48 11.01 -0.97 3.83
N GLY A 49 10.48 -2.12 4.25
CA GLY A 49 10.53 -2.55 5.67
C GLY A 49 9.20 -2.56 6.43
N VAL A 50 8.07 -2.68 5.73
CA VAL A 50 6.77 -2.95 6.39
C VAL A 50 6.61 -4.45 6.59
N THR A 51 6.21 -4.85 7.79
CA THR A 51 5.96 -6.26 8.12
C THR A 51 4.66 -6.74 7.45
N SER A 52 4.53 -8.05 7.22
CA SER A 52 3.27 -8.64 6.74
C SER A 52 2.11 -8.28 7.67
N GLU A 53 2.32 -8.32 8.98
CA GLU A 53 1.33 -7.91 9.99
C GLU A 53 0.80 -6.49 9.78
N THR A 54 1.69 -5.52 9.51
CA THR A 54 1.25 -4.15 9.23
C THR A 54 0.46 -4.08 7.92
N LEU A 55 0.83 -4.87 6.91
CA LEU A 55 0.06 -4.96 5.66
C LEU A 55 -1.32 -5.57 5.87
N ASP A 56 -1.42 -6.62 6.69
CA ASP A 56 -2.68 -7.29 7.01
C ASP A 56 -3.62 -6.35 7.78
N ILE A 57 -3.10 -5.61 8.78
CA ILE A 57 -3.86 -4.59 9.51
C ILE A 57 -4.36 -3.49 8.57
N LEU A 58 -3.51 -3.00 7.66
CA LEU A 58 -3.92 -1.99 6.69
C LEU A 58 -4.92 -2.55 5.68
N GLY A 59 -4.77 -3.81 5.30
CA GLY A 59 -5.69 -4.52 4.42
C GLY A 59 -7.08 -4.63 5.01
N ASP A 60 -7.18 -5.10 6.26
CA ASP A 60 -8.43 -5.20 7.00
C ASP A 60 -9.09 -3.82 7.20
N PHE A 61 -8.31 -2.83 7.64
CA PHE A 61 -8.82 -1.46 7.84
C PHE A 61 -9.38 -0.81 6.57
N LEU A 62 -8.78 -1.11 5.41
CA LEU A 62 -9.17 -0.55 4.12
C LEU A 62 -10.13 -1.46 3.33
N ASP A 63 -10.55 -2.59 3.90
CA ASP A 63 -11.40 -3.61 3.27
C ASP A 63 -10.83 -4.05 1.90
N LEU A 64 -9.54 -4.42 1.87
CA LEU A 64 -8.82 -4.80 0.66
C LEU A 64 -8.84 -6.30 0.41
N GLU A 65 -9.01 -6.67 -0.86
CA GLU A 65 -8.89 -8.05 -1.34
C GLU A 65 -7.74 -8.20 -2.35
N VAL A 66 -7.05 -9.34 -2.30
CA VAL A 66 -6.01 -9.70 -3.29
C VAL A 66 -6.62 -10.50 -4.43
N ILE A 67 -6.67 -9.89 -5.63
CA ILE A 67 -7.20 -10.54 -6.83
C ILE A 67 -6.07 -11.15 -7.66
N ARG A 68 -6.17 -12.45 -7.99
CA ARG A 68 -5.27 -13.14 -8.93
C ARG A 68 -5.81 -13.09 -10.36
N HIS A 69 -5.17 -12.30 -11.22
CA HIS A 69 -5.56 -12.17 -12.64
C HIS A 69 -5.09 -13.32 -13.58
N GLY A 70 -4.62 -14.44 -13.04
CA GLY A 70 -4.09 -15.58 -13.80
C GLY A 70 -2.55 -15.61 -13.87
N PRO A 71 -1.97 -16.59 -14.58
CA PRO A 71 -0.51 -16.71 -14.71
C PRO A 71 0.06 -15.50 -15.46
N LYS A 72 1.21 -15.00 -15.00
CA LYS A 72 1.94 -13.94 -15.71
C LYS A 72 2.36 -14.51 -17.07
N ARG A 73 1.80 -13.97 -18.14
CA ARG A 73 2.25 -14.27 -19.50
C ARG A 73 3.64 -13.64 -19.66
N SER A 74 4.68 -14.44 -19.42
CA SER A 74 6.10 -14.09 -19.63
C SER A 74 6.37 -13.84 -21.10
#